data_AF-A0A844IKR3-F1
#
_entry.id   AF-A0A844IKR3-F1
#
_cell.length_a   1.000
_cell.length_b   1.000
_cell.length_c   1.000
_cell.angle_alpha   90.00
_cell.angle_beta   90.00
_cell.angle_gamma   90.00
#
_symmetry.space_group_name_H-M   'P 1'
#
loop_
_entity.id
_entity.type
_entity.pdbx_description
1 polymer ?
#
loop_
_entity_poly.entity_id
_entity_poly.type
_entity_poly.pdbx_seq_one_letter_code
_entity_poly.pdbx_strand_id
1 'polypeptide(L)' 'MGKKDDINQVDSIAKEFDMLWEERKAFGRFLEQEKRNGYGGTSNDRGDFTYQELRQKAKEFLEDF' A
#
# COMPACT_ATOMS: atom_id res chain seq x y z
N MET A 1 8.66 -15.40 5.42
CA MET A 1 7.23 -15.14 5.76
C MET A 1 7.02 -13.63 5.68
N GLY A 2 6.67 -13.08 4.51
CA GLY A 2 6.54 -11.62 4.31
C GLY A 2 5.48 -11.30 3.27
N LYS A 3 5.67 -11.80 2.03
CA LYS A 3 4.74 -11.60 0.90
C LYS A 3 3.25 -11.92 1.15
N LYS A 4 2.92 -12.87 2.03
CA LYS A 4 1.52 -13.22 2.31
C LYS A 4 0.84 -12.21 3.23
N ASP A 5 1.57 -11.65 4.18
CA ASP A 5 1.03 -10.69 5.15
C ASP A 5 0.85 -9.32 4.48
N ASP A 6 1.78 -8.93 3.60
CA ASP A 6 1.68 -7.69 2.81
C ASP A 6 0.44 -7.67 1.90
N ILE A 7 0.14 -8.81 1.25
CA ILE A 7 -1.06 -8.94 0.40
C ILE A 7 -2.33 -8.81 1.24
N ASN A 8 -2.37 -9.42 2.43
CA ASN A 8 -3.53 -9.33 3.31
C ASN A 8 -3.76 -7.91 3.83
N GLN A 9 -2.68 -7.16 4.10
CA GLN A 9 -2.78 -5.76 4.52
C GLN A 9 -3.29 -4.87 3.39
N VAL A 10 -2.78 -5.04 2.17
CA VAL A 10 -3.28 -4.31 0.99
C VAL A 10 -4.75 -4.63 0.72
N ASP A 11 -5.17 -5.89 0.85
CA ASP A 11 -6.59 -6.27 0.69
C ASP A 11 -7.48 -5.69 1.79
N SER A 12 -6.95 -5.57 3.02
CA SER A 12 -7.68 -4.96 4.14
C SER A 12 -7.86 -3.45 3.93
N ILE A 13 -6.81 -2.76 3.47
CA ILE A 13 -6.87 -1.35 3.10
C ILE A 13 -7.82 -1.13 1.92
N ALA A 14 -7.74 -1.96 0.88
CA ALA A 14 -8.65 -1.86 -0.25
C ALA A 14 -10.12 -1.96 0.19
N LYS A 15 -10.43 -2.83 1.15
CA LYS A 15 -11.77 -2.90 1.75
C LYS A 15 -12.10 -1.69 2.63
N GLU A 16 -11.16 -1.19 3.41
CA GLU A 16 -11.39 -0.03 4.30
C GLU A 16 -11.76 1.24 3.50
N PHE A 17 -11.23 1.38 2.29
CA PHE A 17 -11.47 2.53 1.41
C PHE A 17 -12.46 2.23 0.27
N ASP A 18 -13.17 1.09 0.34
CA ASP A 18 -14.12 0.67 -0.71
C ASP A 18 -13.53 0.65 -2.13
N MET A 19 -12.23 0.36 -2.26
CA MET A 19 -11.55 0.28 -3.54
C MET A 19 -12.12 -0.83 -4.40
N LEU A 20 -12.44 -0.50 -5.65
CA LEU A 20 -12.74 -1.46 -6.69
C LEU A 20 -11.50 -2.29 -7.04
N TRP A 21 -11.73 -3.38 -7.77
CA TRP A 21 -10.65 -4.28 -8.18
C TRP A 21 -9.56 -3.59 -8.99
N GLU A 22 -9.95 -2.69 -9.89
CA GLU A 22 -9.01 -1.87 -10.67
C GLU A 22 -8.17 -0.96 -9.78
N GLU A 23 -8.81 -0.27 -8.82
CA GLU A 23 -8.16 0.63 -7.87
C GLU A 23 -7.20 -0.13 -6.94
N ARG A 24 -7.61 -1.29 -6.42
CA ARG A 24 -6.74 -2.16 -5.62
C ARG A 24 -5.51 -2.62 -6.41
N LYS A 25 -5.65 -2.89 -7.71
CA LYS A 25 -4.49 -3.21 -8.57
C LYS A 25 -3.60 -2.00 -8.81
N ALA A 26 -4.19 -0.84 -9.07
CA ALA A 26 -3.46 0.40 -9.29
C ALA A 26 -2.71 0.82 -8.01
N PHE A 27 -3.36 0.73 -6.86
CA PHE A 27 -2.78 0.98 -5.55
C PHE A 27 -1.57 0.07 -5.27
N GLY A 28 -1.67 -1.22 -5.59
CA GLY A 28 -0.52 -2.12 -5.48
C GLY A 28 0.67 -1.71 -6.36
N ARG A 29 0.43 -1.18 -7.57
CA ARG A 29 1.49 -0.66 -8.44
C ARG A 29 2.08 0.64 -7.91
N PHE A 30 1.23 1.52 -7.37
CA PHE A 30 1.64 2.77 -6.73
C PHE A 30 2.61 2.49 -5.57
N LEU A 31 2.28 1.55 -4.67
CA LEU A 31 3.16 1.17 -3.56
C LEU A 31 4.54 0.65 -4.02
N GLU A 32 4.57 -0.16 -5.07
CA GLU A 32 5.85 -0.63 -5.65
C GLU A 32 6.66 0.51 -6.28
N GLN A 33 5.99 1.48 -6.90
CA GLN A 33 6.65 2.68 -7.44
C GLN A 33 7.23 3.55 -6.32
N GLU A 34 6.49 3.75 -5.24
CA GLU A 34 6.95 4.49 -4.05
C GLU A 34 8.19 3.83 -3.44
N LYS A 35 8.18 2.50 -3.28
CA LYS A 35 9.36 1.75 -2.82
C LYS A 35 10.57 1.95 -3.75
N ARG A 36 10.36 1.92 -5.08
CA ARG A 36 11.44 2.16 -6.06
C ARG A 36 12.00 3.58 -6.02
N ASN A 37 11.17 4.56 -5.67
CA ASN A 37 11.57 5.96 -5.54
C ASN A 37 12.25 6.27 -4.20
N GLY A 38 12.39 5.27 -3.31
CA GLY A 38 12.98 5.44 -1.99
C GLY A 38 11.99 5.86 -0.91
N TYR A 39 10.69 5.97 -1.23
CA TYR A 39 9.61 6.24 -0.28
C TYR A 39 9.03 4.94 0.29
N GLY A 40 9.87 3.93 0.54
CA GLY A 40 9.46 2.69 1.18
C GLY A 40 9.06 2.87 2.64
N GLY A 41 8.58 1.80 3.29
CA GLY A 41 8.21 1.84 4.69
C GLY A 41 9.40 2.26 5.55
N THR A 42 9.17 3.24 6.43
CA THR A 42 10.22 3.89 7.23
C THR A 42 10.45 3.20 8.57
N SER A 43 9.53 2.31 8.95
CA SER A 43 9.43 1.78 10.31
C SER A 43 10.06 0.39 10.50
N ASN A 44 10.64 -0.23 9.46
CA ASN A 44 11.36 -1.50 9.60
C ASN A 44 12.59 -1.60 8.69
N ASP A 45 13.53 -2.46 9.07
CA ASP A 45 14.77 -2.72 8.32
C ASP A 45 14.53 -3.39 6.95
N ARG A 46 13.28 -3.75 6.63
CA ARG A 46 12.89 -4.38 5.36
C ARG A 46 12.40 -3.37 4.31
N GLY A 47 12.09 -2.14 4.71
CA GLY A 47 11.49 -1.12 3.83
C GLY A 47 10.02 -1.40 3.47
N ASP A 48 9.35 -2.28 4.23
CA ASP A 48 7.95 -2.61 4.01
C ASP A 48 7.04 -1.64 4.75
N PHE A 49 6.00 -1.17 4.07
CA PHE A 49 5.01 -0.29 4.70
C PHE A 49 4.28 -1.02 5.82
N THR A 50 4.21 -0.38 6.98
CA THR A 50 3.28 -0.75 8.04
C THR A 50 1.84 -0.52 7.61
N TYR A 51 0.88 -1.12 8.32
CA TYR A 51 -0.54 -0.88 8.04
C TYR A 51 -0.92 0.62 8.08
N GLN A 52 -0.32 1.38 9.00
CA GLN A 52 -0.57 2.83 9.10
C GLN A 52 -0.02 3.59 7.90
N GLU A 53 1.19 3.24 7.44
CA GLU A 53 1.77 3.84 6.23
C GLU A 53 0.97 3.45 4.98
N LEU A 54 0.52 2.20 4.86
CA LEU A 54 -0.37 1.77 3.78
C LEU A 54 -1.68 2.56 3.78
N ARG A 55 -2.26 2.81 4.95
CA ARG A 55 -3.47 3.62 5.10
C ARG A 55 -3.27 5.07 4.67
N GLN A 56 -2.12 5.65 5.00
CA GLN A 56 -1.76 7.00 4.54
C GLN A 56 -1.58 7.03 3.02
N LYS A 57 -0.84 6.06 2.47
CA LYS A 57 -0.63 5.92 1.03
C LYS A 57 -1.92 5.69 0.26
N ALA A 58 -2.90 5.00 0.84
CA ALA A 58 -4.23 4.84 0.24
C ALA A 58 -4.99 6.17 0.14
N LYS A 59 -4.88 7.04 1.16
CA LYS A 59 -5.45 8.40 1.10
C LYS A 59 -4.77 9.23 0.01
N GLU A 60 -3.44 9.25 -0.01
CA GLU A 60 -2.66 9.95 -1.05
C GLU A 60 -3.06 9.45 -2.45
N PHE A 61 -3.17 8.14 -2.64
CA PHE A 61 -3.58 7.53 -3.91
C PHE A 61 -4.99 7.93 -4.34
N LEU A 62 -5.96 7.99 -3.42
CA LEU A 62 -7.36 8.31 -3.72
C LEU A 62 -7.66 9.82 -3.79
N GLU A 63 -6.82 10.67 -3.20
CA GLU A 63 -6.94 12.12 -3.37
C GLU A 63 -6.44 12.59 -4.75
N ASP A 64 -5.54 11.83 -5.38
CA ASP A 64 -4.97 12.10 -6.70
C ASP A 64 -5.71 11.39 -7.87
N PHE A 65 -6.75 10.58 -7.61
CA PHE A 65 -7.48 9.77 -8.60
C PHE A 65 -8.96 10.14 -8.69
#